data_AF-A0AAP3SQJ1-F1
#
_entry.id   AF-A0AAP3SQJ1-F1
#
_cell.length_a   1.000
_cell.length_b   1.000
_cell.length_c   1.000
_cell.angle_alpha   90.00
_cell.angle_beta   90.00
_cell.angle_gamma   90.00
#
_symmetry.space_group_name_H-M   'P 1'
#
loop_
_entity.id
_entity.type
_entity.pdbx_description
1 polymer ?
#
loop_
_entity_poly.entity_id
_entity_poly.type
_entity_poly.pdbx_seq_one_letter_code
_entity_poly.pdbx_strand_id
1 'polypeptide(L)' 'MLSFAVLAALYFPGCTTSKNAVRCLSRWIKDYNPLTKELVPTGYMPYNHRYLTIKQYKIITKHLGDPYED' A
#
# COMPACT_ATOMS: atom_id res chain seq x y z
N MET A 1 5.98 11.90 5.02
CA MET A 1 4.76 11.24 4.50
C MET A 1 5.14 10.55 3.20
N LEU A 2 4.80 9.26 3.03
CA LEU A 2 5.15 8.49 1.83
C LEU A 2 3.97 8.45 0.87
N SER A 3 4.21 8.59 -0.43
CA SER A 3 3.15 8.54 -1.44
C SER A 3 2.70 7.10 -1.68
N PHE A 4 1.41 6.81 -1.49
CA PHE A 4 0.86 5.48 -1.76
C PHE A 4 0.96 5.11 -3.24
N ALA A 5 0.85 6.09 -4.14
CA ALA A 5 0.95 5.86 -5.58
C ALA A 5 2.38 5.46 -5.99
N VAL A 6 3.40 6.03 -5.36
CA VAL A 6 4.80 5.65 -5.60
C VAL A 6 5.03 4.23 -5.08
N LEU A 7 4.57 3.95 -3.85
CA LEU A 7 4.69 2.62 -3.26
C LEU A 7 3.98 1.54 -4.10
N ALA A 8 2.78 1.85 -4.60
CA ALA A 8 2.04 0.95 -5.47
C ALA A 8 2.77 0.69 -6.81
N ALA A 9 3.41 1.71 -7.39
CA ALA A 9 4.17 1.54 -8.62
C ALA A 9 5.38 0.61 -8.43
N LEU A 10 6.02 0.64 -7.25
CA LEU A 10 7.14 -0.25 -6.93
C LEU A 10 6.70 -1.72 -6.78
N TYR A 11 5.57 -1.98 -6.10
CA TYR A 11 5.06 -3.35 -5.99
C TYR A 11 4.46 -3.89 -7.29
N PHE A 12 3.97 -3.02 -8.16
CA PHE A 12 3.30 -3.41 -9.42
C PHE A 12 3.94 -2.73 -10.64
N PRO A 13 5.22 -3.02 -10.95
CA PRO A 13 5.94 -2.36 -12.05
C PRO A 13 5.35 -2.68 -13.43
N GLY A 14 4.60 -3.78 -13.55
CA GLY A 14 3.88 -4.14 -14.78
C GLY A 14 2.60 -3.33 -15.05
N CYS A 15 2.19 -2.43 -14.15
CA CYS A 15 1.04 -1.58 -14.37
C CYS A 15 1.39 -0.39 -15.27
N THR A 16 0.68 -0.24 -16.40
CA THR A 16 0.88 0.85 -17.37
C THR A 16 0.60 2.25 -16.83
N THR A 17 -0.12 2.39 -15.73
CA THR A 17 -0.41 3.69 -15.10
C THR A 17 -0.34 3.58 -13.58
N SER A 18 0.00 4.70 -12.92
CA SER A 18 -0.01 4.81 -11.45
C SER A 18 -1.39 4.52 -10.86
N LYS A 19 -2.48 4.88 -11.55
CA LYS A 19 -3.85 4.57 -11.15
C LYS A 19 -4.13 3.07 -11.13
N ASN A 20 -3.62 2.33 -12.13
CA ASN A 20 -3.75 0.87 -12.16
C ASN A 20 -2.95 0.23 -11.03
N ALA A 21 -1.72 0.70 -10.78
CA ALA A 21 -0.89 0.22 -9.68
C ALA A 21 -1.57 0.43 -8.32
N VAL A 22 -2.09 1.63 -8.07
CA VAL A 22 -2.88 1.95 -6.86
C VAL A 22 -4.07 1.00 -6.72
N ARG A 23 -4.81 0.75 -7.81
CA ARG A 23 -5.96 -0.17 -7.77
C ARG A 23 -5.53 -1.60 -7.44
N CYS A 24 -4.41 -2.06 -7.98
CA CYS A 24 -3.85 -3.39 -7.67
C CYS A 24 -3.46 -3.48 -6.19
N LEU A 25 -2.73 -2.50 -5.66
CA LEU A 25 -2.34 -2.49 -4.25
C LEU A 25 -3.54 -2.40 -3.31
N SER A 26 -4.51 -1.52 -3.59
CA SER A 26 -5.74 -1.42 -2.79
C SER A 26 -6.56 -2.71 -2.77
N ARG A 27 -6.64 -3.42 -3.91
CA ARG A 27 -7.30 -4.73 -3.98
C ARG A 27 -6.54 -5.77 -3.17
N TRP A 28 -5.22 -5.84 -3.34
CA TRP A 28 -4.38 -6.77 -2.59
C TRP A 28 -4.53 -6.58 -1.09
N ILE A 29 -4.48 -5.33 -0.62
CA ILE A 29 -4.69 -4.99 0.81
C ILE A 29 -6.06 -5.47 1.27
N LYS A 30 -7.11 -5.18 0.50
CA LYS A 30 -8.50 -5.59 0.82
C LYS A 30 -8.66 -7.11 0.88
N ASP A 31 -8.07 -7.82 -0.07
CA ASP A 31 -8.21 -9.27 -0.18
C ASP A 31 -7.38 -10.01 0.90
N TYR A 32 -6.30 -9.38 1.38
CA TYR A 32 -5.46 -9.91 2.44
C TYR A 32 -5.88 -9.43 3.84
N ASN A 33 -6.74 -10.23 4.47
CA ASN A 33 -7.39 -9.94 5.75
C ASN A 33 -6.42 -9.57 6.92
N PRO A 34 -5.26 -10.23 7.10
CA PRO A 34 -4.32 -9.85 8.18
C PRO A 34 -3.80 -8.42 8.06
N LEU A 35 -3.41 -8.00 6.85
CA LEU A 35 -2.92 -6.64 6.62
C LEU A 35 -4.02 -5.60 6.83
N THR A 36 -5.23 -5.86 6.33
CA THR A 36 -6.36 -4.95 6.54
C THR A 36 -6.67 -4.77 8.02
N LYS A 37 -6.63 -5.85 8.83
CA LYS A 37 -6.86 -5.78 10.28
C LYS A 37 -5.81 -4.95 11.02
N GLU A 38 -4.54 -4.98 10.59
CA GLU A 38 -3.48 -4.14 11.16
C GLU A 38 -3.60 -2.67 10.70
N LEU A 39 -4.07 -2.44 9.47
CA LEU A 39 -4.19 -1.10 8.88
C LEU A 39 -5.39 -0.31 9.39
N VAL A 40 -6.56 -0.93 9.58
CA VAL A 40 -7.80 -0.25 9.99
C VAL A 40 -7.63 0.56 11.30
N PRO A 41 -7.01 0.03 12.37
CA PRO A 41 -6.75 0.79 13.61
C PRO A 41 -5.87 2.02 13.41
N THR A 42 -5.11 2.11 12.32
CA THR A 42 -4.28 3.29 12.01
C THR A 42 -5.04 4.41 11.30
N GLY A 43 -6.34 4.23 11.03
CA GLY A 43 -7.15 5.16 10.24
C GLY A 43 -6.98 4.99 8.72
N TYR A 44 -6.43 3.87 8.26
CA TYR A 44 -6.31 3.57 6.83
C TYR A 44 -7.70 3.36 6.21
N MET A 45 -8.07 4.16 5.20
CA MET A 45 -9.36 4.10 4.50
C MET A 45 -9.21 3.87 2.98
N PRO A 46 -9.66 2.72 2.39
CA PRO A 46 -9.39 2.20 1.03
C PRO A 46 -9.33 3.17 -0.17
N TYR A 47 -9.85 4.39 -0.01
CA TYR A 47 -10.05 5.40 -1.05
C TYR A 47 -9.43 6.77 -0.73
N ASN A 48 -8.80 6.94 0.45
CA ASN A 48 -8.25 8.23 0.91
C ASN A 48 -6.77 8.10 1.34
N HIS A 49 -5.95 7.47 0.49
CA HIS A 49 -4.54 7.15 0.81
C HIS A 49 -3.55 7.95 -0.02
N ARG A 50 -3.77 9.24 -0.28
CA ARG A 50 -2.77 9.98 -1.07
C ARG A 50 -1.38 9.89 -0.44
N TYR A 51 -1.33 9.91 0.89
CA TYR A 51 -0.14 9.74 1.68
C TYR A 51 -0.33 8.71 2.78
N LEU A 52 0.71 7.93 3.05
CA LEU A 52 0.79 7.01 4.16
C LEU A 52 1.53 7.66 5.33
N THR A 53 1.05 7.36 6.53
CA THR A 53 1.81 7.57 7.75
C THR A 53 2.96 6.55 7.84
N ILE A 54 3.98 6.85 8.64
CA ILE A 54 5.11 5.94 8.86
C ILE A 54 4.61 4.58 9.42
N LYS A 55 3.59 4.60 10.28
CA LYS A 55 2.99 3.38 10.83
C LYS A 55 2.35 2.52 9.73
N GLN A 56 1.55 3.13 8.84
CA GLN A 56 0.92 2.43 7.73
C GLN A 56 1.94 1.87 6.74
N TYR A 57 2.97 2.64 6.42
CA TYR A 57 4.07 2.18 5.57
C TYR A 57 4.72 0.91 6.15
N LYS A 58 5.14 0.96 7.42
CA LYS A 58 5.77 -0.18 8.10
C LYS A 58 4.89 -1.44 8.11
N ILE A 59 3.58 -1.26 8.27
CA ILE A 59 2.63 -2.38 8.23
C ILE A 59 2.57 -2.97 6.82
N ILE A 60 2.50 -2.14 5.77
CA ILE A 60 2.46 -2.60 4.38
C ILE A 60 3.77 -3.33 4.02
N THR A 61 4.94 -2.74 4.29
CA THR A 61 6.23 -3.36 3.96
C THR A 61 6.52 -4.62 4.78
N LYS A 62 6.05 -4.70 6.03
CA LYS A 62 6.12 -5.93 6.82
C LYS A 62 5.41 -7.12 6.13
N HIS A 63 4.32 -6.87 5.41
CA HIS A 63 3.52 -7.91 4.76
C HIS A 63 3.90 -8.16 3.29
N LEU A 64 4.41 -7.15 2.59
CA LEU A 64 4.74 -7.21 1.16
C LEU A 64 6.25 -7.23 0.86
N GLY A 65 7.10 -7.06 1.88
CA GLY A 65 8.53 -6.75 1.72
C GLY A 65 8.77 -5.25 1.58
N ASP A 66 9.93 -4.74 1.99
CA ASP A 66 10.28 -3.34 1.73
C ASP A 66 10.78 -3.20 0.29
N PRO A 67 10.11 -2.46 -0.60
CA PRO A 67 10.52 -2.33 -1.99
C PRO A 67 11.69 -1.36 -2.19
N TYR A 68 12.19 -0.72 -1.13
CA TYR A 68 13.36 0.15 -1.15
C TYR A 68 14.60 -0.51 -0.55
N GLU A 69 14.46 -1.66 0.11
CA GLU A 69 15.58 -2.48 0.54
C GLU A 69 15.75 -3.62 -0.48
N ASP A 70 16.80 -3.53 -1.30
CA ASP A 70 17.26 -4.62 -2.19
C ASP A 70 17.79 -5.82 -1.37
#